data_AF-A0AA90QEA5-F1
#
_entry.id   AF-A0AA90QEA5-F1
#
_cell.length_a   1.000
_cell.length_b   1.000
_cell.length_c   1.000
_cell.angle_alpha   90.00
_cell.angle_beta   90.00
_cell.angle_gamma   90.00
#
_symmetry.space_group_name_H-M   'P 1'
#
loop_
_entity.id
_entity.type
_entity.pdbx_description
1 polymer ?
#
loop_
_entity_poly.entity_id
_entity_poly.type
_entity_poly.pdbx_seq_one_letter_code
_entity_poly.pdbx_strand_id
1 'polypeptide(L)'
;NTINHPQNNLADFYRELGDVFGVPLKPHNRWGGFKALREQWQSHLESTRRRPVLLAGDARLPEKLRREDLVPLGSRIRTRLATEHASRDELLACLNHLLAGAGNASLMTPGLRQTLCDHAAGNYRILMTLAGELLSVAARRDLAVLDEKLYLDVFAQPDTKPQRRAAR
;
A
#
# COMPACT_ATOMS: atom_id res chain seq x y z
N ASN A 1 -8.98 27.35 -4.34
CA ASN A 1 -8.55 26.36 -5.35
C ASN A 1 -8.16 25.07 -4.66
N THR A 2 -9.13 24.18 -4.47
CA THR A 2 -8.89 22.80 -4.04
C THR A 2 -8.68 21.99 -5.30
N ILE A 3 -7.48 21.45 -5.52
CA ILE A 3 -7.21 20.55 -6.65
C ILE A 3 -7.77 19.19 -6.23
N ASN A 4 -8.80 18.71 -6.92
CA ASN A 4 -9.35 17.37 -6.75
C ASN A 4 -8.95 16.57 -8.00
N HIS A 5 -8.03 15.62 -7.85
CA HIS A 5 -7.74 14.63 -8.89
C HIS A 5 -8.64 13.41 -8.71
N PRO A 6 -9.30 12.92 -9.78
CA PRO A 6 -10.30 11.85 -9.70
C PRO A 6 -9.71 10.47 -9.42
N GLN A 7 -8.41 10.28 -9.63
CA GLN A 7 -7.66 9.07 -9.28
C GLN A 7 -6.31 9.51 -8.75
N ASN A 8 -6.00 9.16 -7.51
CA ASN A 8 -4.67 9.38 -6.95
C ASN A 8 -4.14 8.07 -6.38
N ASN A 9 -2.98 7.65 -6.87
CA ASN A 9 -2.19 6.64 -6.22
C ASN A 9 -1.16 7.29 -5.28
N LEU A 10 -0.41 6.46 -4.55
CA LEU A 10 0.63 6.96 -3.67
C LEU A 10 1.74 7.72 -4.42
N ALA A 11 1.97 7.42 -5.70
CA ALA A 11 2.94 8.17 -6.50
C ALA A 11 2.46 9.60 -6.80
N ASP A 12 1.15 9.81 -6.98
CA ASP A 12 0.54 11.13 -7.15
C ASP A 12 0.73 12.00 -5.90
N PHE A 13 0.51 11.42 -4.71
CA PHE A 13 0.81 12.09 -3.44
C PHE A 13 2.22 12.67 -3.39
N TYR A 14 3.20 11.82 -3.69
CA TYR A 14 4.60 12.21 -3.62
C TYR A 14 4.94 13.23 -4.69
N ARG A 15 4.37 13.12 -5.89
CA ARG A 15 4.54 14.12 -6.95
C ARG A 15 3.99 15.48 -6.53
N GLU A 16 2.77 15.53 -6.00
CA GLU A 16 2.16 16.77 -5.49
C GLU A 16 3.00 17.37 -4.35
N LEU A 17 3.50 16.56 -3.43
CA LEU A 17 4.45 17.02 -2.41
C LEU A 17 5.73 17.56 -3.04
N GLY A 18 6.28 16.87 -4.03
CA GLY A 18 7.42 17.34 -4.81
C GLY A 18 7.18 18.74 -5.38
N ASP A 19 6.05 18.93 -6.04
CA ASP A 19 5.67 20.23 -6.64
C ASP A 19 5.51 21.32 -5.57
N VAL A 20 4.89 21.03 -4.42
CA VAL A 20 4.72 21.98 -3.32
C VAL A 20 6.06 22.43 -2.74
N PHE A 21 7.05 21.54 -2.66
CA PHE A 21 8.36 21.83 -2.06
C PHE A 21 9.46 22.13 -3.09
N GLY A 22 9.13 22.14 -4.39
CA GLY A 22 10.08 22.37 -5.47
C GLY A 22 11.08 21.23 -5.70
N VAL A 23 10.72 20.00 -5.31
CA VAL A 23 11.54 18.80 -5.49
C VAL A 23 10.97 17.96 -6.65
N PRO A 24 11.66 17.86 -7.79
CA PRO A 24 11.14 17.13 -8.94
C PRO A 24 11.15 15.62 -8.65
N LEU A 25 9.97 15.05 -8.44
CA LEU A 25 9.78 13.62 -8.22
C LEU A 25 9.28 12.93 -9.48
N LYS A 26 10.10 12.02 -10.02
CA LYS A 26 9.83 11.22 -11.21
C LYS A 26 10.02 9.73 -10.88
N PRO A 27 9.39 8.82 -11.63
CA PRO A 27 9.50 7.40 -11.37
C PRO A 27 10.93 6.84 -11.28
N HIS A 28 11.87 7.41 -12.05
CA HIS A 28 13.26 6.97 -12.09
C HIS A 28 14.15 7.55 -10.98
N ASN A 29 13.73 8.62 -10.29
CA ASN A 29 14.53 9.26 -9.24
C ASN A 29 13.93 9.10 -7.83
N ARG A 30 12.92 8.23 -7.68
CA ARG A 30 12.14 8.08 -6.44
C ARG A 30 13.01 8.07 -5.17
N TRP A 31 14.02 7.21 -5.10
CA TRP A 31 14.87 7.07 -3.91
C TRP A 31 15.69 8.31 -3.57
N GLY A 32 16.45 8.86 -4.52
CA GLY A 32 17.22 10.09 -4.31
C GLY A 32 16.31 11.31 -4.08
N GLY A 33 15.20 11.37 -4.81
CA GLY A 33 14.19 12.42 -4.69
C GLY A 33 13.47 12.42 -3.34
N PHE A 34 13.21 11.25 -2.73
CA PHE A 34 12.61 11.19 -1.39
C PHE A 34 13.54 11.73 -0.31
N LYS A 35 14.85 11.52 -0.44
CA LYS A 35 15.83 12.12 0.47
C LYS A 35 15.80 13.65 0.34
N ALA A 36 15.87 14.15 -0.90
CA ALA A 36 15.80 15.59 -1.16
C ALA A 36 14.48 16.21 -0.68
N LEU A 37 13.34 15.55 -0.90
CA LEU A 37 12.04 16.01 -0.40
C LEU A 37 12.03 16.10 1.13
N ARG A 38 12.60 15.11 1.82
CA ARG A 38 12.68 15.10 3.29
C ARG A 38 13.54 16.25 3.81
N GLU A 39 14.72 16.47 3.22
CA GLU A 39 15.63 17.55 3.60
C GLU A 39 14.97 18.93 3.37
N GLN A 40 14.34 19.12 2.21
CA GLN A 40 13.64 20.35 1.87
C GLN A 40 12.44 20.61 2.80
N TRP A 41 11.69 19.55 3.13
CA TRP A 41 10.60 19.62 4.11
C TRP A 41 11.12 20.05 5.48
N GLN A 42 12.20 19.43 5.97
CA GLN A 42 12.81 19.79 7.26
C GLN A 42 13.29 21.24 7.28
N SER A 43 14.01 21.69 6.25
CA SER A 43 14.45 23.08 6.09
C SER A 43 13.27 24.07 6.08
N HIS A 44 12.16 23.71 5.43
CA HIS A 44 10.93 24.52 5.45
C HIS A 44 10.30 24.62 6.85
N LEU A 45 10.34 23.53 7.64
CA LEU A 45 9.84 23.53 9.02
C LEU A 45 10.69 24.42 9.94
N GLU A 46 12.00 24.45 9.73
CA GLU A 46 12.95 25.25 10.51
C GLU A 46 12.88 26.74 10.16
N SER A 47 12.74 27.05 8.87
CA SER A 47 12.71 28.43 8.35
C SER A 47 11.35 29.12 8.53
N THR A 48 10.28 28.40 8.86
CA THR A 48 8.94 28.97 9.03
C THR A 48 8.35 28.69 10.41
N ARG A 49 7.51 29.60 10.92
CA ARG A 49 6.67 29.32 12.11
C ARG A 49 5.45 28.47 11.78
N ARG A 50 5.27 28.05 10.52
CA ARG A 50 4.17 27.18 10.11
C ARG A 50 4.50 25.76 10.52
N ARG A 51 3.48 25.02 10.95
CA ARG A 51 3.57 23.60 11.27
C ARG A 51 2.59 22.88 10.34
N PRO A 52 3.04 22.44 9.15
CA PRO A 52 2.20 21.65 8.27
C PRO A 52 1.76 20.37 9.00
N VAL A 53 0.48 20.04 8.84
CA VAL A 53 -0.13 18.85 9.43
C VAL A 53 -0.61 17.99 8.27
N LEU A 54 -0.18 16.73 8.27
CA LEU A 54 -0.72 15.69 7.39
C LEU A 54 -1.75 14.90 8.18
N LEU A 55 -2.99 14.89 7.70
CA LEU A 55 -4.05 14.02 8.22
C LEU A 55 -4.22 12.85 7.25
N ALA A 56 -4.08 11.64 7.76
CA ALA A 56 -4.29 10.41 7.00
C ALA A 56 -5.35 9.56 7.69
N GLY A 57 -6.27 9.03 6.91
CA GLY A 57 -7.38 8.22 7.39
C GLY A 57 -8.14 7.62 6.21
N ASP A 58 -9.12 6.79 6.52
CA ASP A 58 -10.03 6.28 5.49
C ASP A 58 -11.10 7.32 5.13
N ALA A 59 -12.07 6.88 4.32
CA ALA A 59 -13.18 7.70 3.87
C ALA A 59 -13.85 8.46 5.01
N ARG A 60 -13.90 7.93 6.25
CA ARG A 60 -14.58 8.53 7.42
C ARG A 60 -13.97 9.86 7.91
N LEU A 61 -12.72 10.15 7.54
CA LEU A 61 -12.02 11.36 7.97
C LEU A 61 -12.62 12.63 7.34
N PRO A 62 -12.80 12.73 6.01
CA PRO A 62 -13.44 13.89 5.40
C PRO A 62 -14.87 14.14 5.87
N GLU A 63 -15.72 13.14 6.21
CA GLU A 63 -17.05 13.41 6.77
C GLU A 63 -16.95 13.98 8.19
N LYS A 64 -16.02 13.50 9.03
CA LYS A 64 -15.79 14.10 10.35
C LYS A 64 -15.43 15.58 10.25
N LEU A 65 -14.64 15.96 9.23
CA LEU A 65 -14.25 17.35 9.00
C LEU A 65 -15.39 18.25 8.49
N ARG A 66 -16.56 17.69 8.17
CA ARG A 66 -17.78 18.42 7.82
C ARG A 66 -18.67 18.75 9.03
N ARG A 67 -18.39 18.18 10.20
CA ARG A 67 -19.13 18.51 11.43
C ARG A 67 -18.91 19.97 11.81
N GLU A 68 -19.94 20.65 12.29
CA GLU A 68 -19.95 22.11 12.56
C GLU A 68 -18.78 22.56 13.44
N ASP A 69 -18.44 21.77 14.46
CA ASP A 69 -17.31 22.01 15.38
C ASP A 69 -15.93 21.94 14.70
N LEU A 70 -15.84 21.29 13.54
CA LEU A 70 -14.59 21.07 12.81
C LEU A 70 -14.54 21.80 11.46
N VAL A 71 -15.59 22.53 11.06
CA VAL A 71 -15.60 23.34 9.83
C VAL A 71 -14.40 24.31 9.73
N PRO A 72 -13.99 25.02 10.81
CA PRO A 72 -12.81 25.89 10.75
C PRO A 72 -11.50 25.13 10.47
N LEU A 73 -11.42 23.86 10.87
CA LEU A 73 -10.27 23.00 10.56
C LEU A 73 -10.35 22.49 9.12
N GLY A 74 -11.51 21.98 8.72
CA GLY A 74 -11.74 21.44 7.38
C GLY A 74 -11.50 22.45 6.26
N SER A 75 -11.83 23.73 6.49
CA SER A 75 -11.61 24.84 5.54
C SER A 75 -10.14 25.27 5.42
N ARG A 76 -9.29 24.93 6.38
CA ARG A 76 -7.83 25.23 6.34
C ARG A 76 -7.02 24.18 5.58
N ILE A 77 -7.63 23.03 5.24
CA ILE A 77 -6.98 21.96 4.47
C ILE A 77 -6.92 22.38 3.00
N ARG A 78 -5.69 22.61 2.51
CA ARG A 78 -5.44 23.11 1.14
C ARG A 78 -5.45 22.01 0.09
N THR A 79 -4.90 20.85 0.43
CA THR A 79 -4.75 19.70 -0.46
C THR A 79 -5.47 18.50 0.15
N ARG A 80 -6.26 17.81 -0.66
CA ARG A 80 -7.00 16.61 -0.27
C ARG A 80 -6.70 15.53 -1.29
N LEU A 81 -6.05 14.47 -0.83
CA LEU A 81 -5.71 13.34 -1.67
C LEU A 81 -6.56 12.14 -1.24
N ALA A 82 -7.44 11.68 -2.13
CA ALA A 82 -8.15 10.43 -1.96
C ALA A 82 -7.33 9.32 -2.60
N THR A 83 -6.69 8.47 -1.78
CA THR A 83 -5.94 7.32 -2.28
C THR A 83 -6.90 6.18 -2.64
N GLU A 84 -6.78 5.65 -3.84
CA GLU A 84 -7.53 4.47 -4.27
C GLU A 84 -6.82 3.16 -3.92
N HIS A 85 -7.49 2.04 -4.19
CA HIS A 85 -6.84 0.73 -4.13
C HIS A 85 -5.71 0.67 -5.15
N ALA A 86 -4.64 -0.04 -4.80
CA ALA A 86 -3.51 -0.22 -5.71
C ALA A 86 -3.93 -1.06 -6.92
N SER A 87 -3.36 -0.75 -8.08
CA SER A 87 -3.47 -1.63 -9.23
C SER A 87 -2.66 -2.92 -9.00
N ARG A 88 -2.97 -3.94 -9.79
CA ARG A 88 -2.22 -5.21 -9.77
C ARG A 88 -0.73 -5.00 -10.03
N ASP A 89 -0.39 -4.11 -10.96
CA ASP A 89 1.00 -3.80 -11.31
C ASP A 89 1.73 -3.09 -10.16
N GLU A 90 1.03 -2.23 -9.42
CA GLU A 90 1.59 -1.56 -8.23
C GLU A 90 1.83 -2.54 -7.08
N LEU A 91 0.92 -3.50 -6.87
CA LEU A 91 1.11 -4.59 -5.91
C LEU A 91 2.31 -5.48 -6.29
N LEU A 92 2.40 -5.86 -7.57
CA LEU A 92 3.47 -6.71 -8.08
C LEU A 92 4.83 -6.00 -8.00
N ALA A 93 4.88 -4.71 -8.36
CA ALA A 93 6.08 -3.90 -8.23
C ALA A 93 6.54 -3.78 -6.77
N CYS A 94 5.60 -3.59 -5.84
CA CYS A 94 5.89 -3.58 -4.41
C CYS A 94 6.47 -4.92 -3.94
N LEU A 95 5.83 -6.04 -4.29
CA LEU A 95 6.30 -7.37 -3.89
C LEU A 95 7.69 -7.69 -4.47
N ASN A 96 7.92 -7.38 -5.75
CA ASN A 96 9.22 -7.55 -6.39
C ASN A 96 10.31 -6.72 -5.71
N HIS A 97 9.99 -5.47 -5.34
CA HIS A 97 10.91 -4.61 -4.60
C HIS A 97 11.28 -5.21 -3.25
N LEU A 98 10.31 -5.75 -2.51
CA LEU A 98 10.54 -6.38 -1.20
C LEU A 98 11.39 -7.64 -1.31
N LEU A 99 11.11 -8.51 -2.29
CA LEU A 99 11.91 -9.71 -2.54
C LEU A 99 13.36 -9.39 -2.91
N ALA A 100 13.57 -8.37 -3.76
CA ALA A 100 14.90 -7.89 -4.10
C ALA A 100 15.61 -7.29 -2.88
N GLY A 101 14.92 -6.46 -2.09
CA GLY A 101 15.47 -5.83 -0.87
C GLY A 101 15.79 -6.84 0.23
N ALA A 102 15.06 -7.95 0.30
CA ALA A 102 15.34 -9.06 1.21
C ALA A 102 16.50 -9.96 0.75
N GLY A 103 17.04 -9.76 -0.45
CA GLY A 103 18.18 -10.51 -0.98
C GLY A 103 17.85 -11.85 -1.65
N ASN A 104 16.57 -12.19 -1.82
CA ASN A 104 16.15 -13.40 -2.55
C ASN A 104 14.97 -13.11 -3.49
N ALA A 105 15.30 -12.58 -4.67
CA ALA A 105 14.31 -12.27 -5.71
C ALA A 105 13.61 -13.52 -6.28
N SER A 106 14.19 -14.71 -6.10
CA SER A 106 13.69 -15.99 -6.60
C SER A 106 12.90 -16.79 -5.56
N LEU A 107 12.69 -16.23 -4.36
CA LEU A 107 11.99 -16.90 -3.26
C LEU A 107 10.55 -17.31 -3.62
N MET A 108 9.88 -16.56 -4.49
CA MET A 108 8.51 -16.83 -4.91
C MET A 108 8.44 -17.08 -6.43
N THR A 109 7.67 -18.09 -6.83
CA THR A 109 7.37 -18.32 -8.24
C THR A 109 6.65 -17.11 -8.85
N PRO A 110 6.83 -16.84 -10.17
CA PRO A 110 6.08 -15.78 -10.83
C PRO A 110 4.56 -15.95 -10.70
N GLY A 111 4.06 -17.18 -10.81
CA GLY A 111 2.62 -17.44 -10.71
C GLY A 111 2.09 -17.22 -9.29
N LEU A 112 2.82 -17.62 -8.24
CA LEU A 112 2.43 -17.29 -6.86
C LEU A 112 2.33 -15.77 -6.64
N ARG A 113 3.29 -14.99 -7.16
CA ARG A 113 3.24 -13.51 -7.05
C ARG A 113 1.98 -12.94 -7.67
N GLN A 114 1.56 -13.47 -8.83
CA GLN A 114 0.31 -13.07 -9.48
C GLN A 114 -0.90 -13.46 -8.63
N THR A 115 -0.95 -14.70 -8.13
CA THR A 115 -2.02 -15.19 -7.26
C THR A 115 -2.20 -14.31 -6.02
N LEU A 116 -1.09 -13.94 -5.36
CA LEU A 116 -1.13 -13.07 -4.19
C LEU A 116 -1.66 -11.67 -4.52
N CYS A 117 -1.26 -11.10 -5.66
CA CYS A 117 -1.75 -9.79 -6.10
C CYS A 117 -3.25 -9.83 -6.42
N ASP A 118 -3.73 -10.90 -7.07
CA ASP A 118 -5.13 -11.08 -7.41
C ASP A 118 -6.00 -11.20 -6.15
N HIS A 119 -5.56 -11.99 -5.16
CA HIS A 119 -6.28 -12.16 -3.88
C HIS A 119 -6.20 -10.92 -2.97
N ALA A 120 -5.15 -10.11 -3.10
CA ALA A 120 -5.01 -8.90 -2.31
C ALA A 120 -5.97 -7.78 -2.73
N ALA A 121 -6.57 -7.84 -3.94
CA ALA A 121 -7.57 -6.89 -4.42
C ALA A 121 -7.17 -5.41 -4.21
N GLY A 122 -5.92 -5.07 -4.53
CA GLY A 122 -5.37 -3.72 -4.39
C GLY A 122 -5.02 -3.29 -2.95
N ASN A 123 -5.11 -4.20 -1.97
CA ASN A 123 -4.80 -3.93 -0.58
C ASN A 123 -3.41 -4.47 -0.19
N TYR A 124 -2.45 -3.56 -0.02
CA TYR A 124 -1.09 -3.90 0.41
C TYR A 124 -1.04 -4.67 1.73
N ARG A 125 -1.93 -4.37 2.69
CA ARG A 125 -1.95 -5.09 3.97
C ARG A 125 -2.34 -6.55 3.78
N ILE A 126 -3.33 -6.83 2.94
CA ILE A 126 -3.73 -8.21 2.62
C ILE A 126 -2.58 -8.92 1.92
N LEU A 127 -1.97 -8.28 0.91
CA LEU A 127 -0.80 -8.82 0.20
C LEU A 127 0.32 -9.24 1.17
N MET A 128 0.70 -8.33 2.08
CA MET A 128 1.77 -8.58 3.05
C MET A 128 1.39 -9.66 4.07
N THR A 129 0.11 -9.75 4.44
CA THR A 129 -0.38 -10.77 5.36
C THR A 129 -0.27 -12.15 4.73
N LEU A 130 -0.80 -12.33 3.51
CA LEU A 130 -0.73 -13.60 2.78
C LEU A 130 0.72 -14.04 2.53
N ALA A 131 1.56 -13.13 2.05
CA ALA A 131 2.98 -13.39 1.81
C ALA A 131 3.72 -13.78 3.10
N GLY A 132 3.46 -13.08 4.20
CA GLY A 132 4.08 -13.34 5.50
C GLY A 132 3.67 -14.68 6.11
N GLU A 133 2.41 -15.09 5.93
CA GLU A 133 1.93 -16.40 6.35
C GLU A 133 2.60 -17.53 5.57
N LEU A 134 2.70 -17.41 4.24
CA LEU A 134 3.43 -18.39 3.42
C LEU A 134 4.90 -18.48 3.82
N LEU A 135 5.56 -17.34 4.03
CA LEU A 135 6.95 -17.31 4.47
C LEU A 135 7.14 -18.01 5.81
N SER A 136 6.22 -17.78 6.75
CA SER A 136 6.25 -18.43 8.07
C SER A 136 6.07 -19.94 7.97
N VAL A 137 5.18 -20.42 7.11
CA VAL A 137 4.97 -21.86 6.88
C VAL A 137 6.17 -22.48 6.15
N ALA A 138 6.68 -21.83 5.10
CA ALA A 138 7.85 -22.26 4.35
C ALA A 138 9.07 -22.41 5.27
N ALA A 139 9.31 -21.43 6.15
CA ALA A 139 10.41 -21.48 7.12
C ALA A 139 10.27 -22.66 8.09
N ARG A 140 9.05 -22.98 8.56
CA ARG A 140 8.81 -24.13 9.44
C ARG A 140 8.99 -25.48 8.73
N ARG A 141 8.72 -25.52 7.43
CA ARG A 141 8.81 -26.72 6.59
C ARG A 141 10.16 -26.85 5.86
N ASP A 142 11.09 -25.92 6.10
CA ASP A 142 12.39 -25.81 5.44
C ASP A 142 12.29 -25.79 3.90
N LEU A 143 11.34 -25.01 3.38
CA LEU A 143 11.13 -24.85 1.94
C LEU A 143 11.95 -23.67 1.39
N ALA A 144 12.75 -23.94 0.37
CA ALA A 144 13.59 -22.94 -0.30
C ALA A 144 12.82 -22.00 -1.25
N VAL A 145 11.64 -22.42 -1.71
CA VAL A 145 10.80 -21.69 -2.67
C VAL A 145 9.35 -21.74 -2.20
N LEU A 146 8.67 -20.60 -2.33
CA LEU A 146 7.23 -20.45 -2.10
C LEU A 146 6.55 -20.52 -3.48
N ASP A 147 5.63 -21.46 -3.63
CA ASP A 147 4.90 -21.72 -4.86
C ASP A 147 3.38 -21.75 -4.64
N GLU A 148 2.65 -21.92 -5.74
CA GLU A 148 1.20 -22.00 -5.79
C GLU A 148 0.67 -23.22 -5.02
N LYS A 149 1.45 -24.30 -4.95
CA LYS A 149 1.09 -25.49 -4.17
C LYS A 149 1.08 -25.18 -2.69
N LEU A 150 2.12 -24.51 -2.17
CA LEU A 150 2.16 -24.04 -0.80
C LEU A 150 0.98 -23.10 -0.50
N TYR A 151 0.62 -22.23 -1.45
CA TYR A 151 -0.56 -21.37 -1.30
C TYR A 151 -1.84 -22.16 -1.09
N LEU A 152 -2.09 -23.16 -1.93
CA LEU A 152 -3.26 -24.02 -1.79
C LEU A 152 -3.22 -24.81 -0.47
N ASP A 153 -2.06 -25.35 -0.10
CA ASP A 153 -1.90 -26.11 1.15
C ASP A 153 -2.18 -25.26 2.41
N VAL A 154 -1.91 -23.95 2.37
CA VAL A 154 -2.08 -23.04 3.51
C VAL A 154 -3.48 -22.41 3.53
N PHE A 155 -4.03 -22.07 2.37
CA PHE A 155 -5.25 -21.26 2.27
C PHE A 155 -6.47 -21.99 1.70
N ALA A 156 -6.36 -23.25 1.28
CA ALA A 156 -7.54 -24.00 0.85
C ALA A 156 -8.57 -24.05 1.99
N GLN A 157 -9.82 -23.70 1.68
CA GLN A 157 -10.91 -23.98 2.61
C GLN A 157 -11.06 -25.50 2.77
N PRO A 158 -11.25 -26.03 3.99
CA PRO A 158 -11.50 -27.45 4.17
C PRO A 158 -12.77 -27.83 3.39
N ASP A 159 -12.66 -28.88 2.57
CA ASP A 159 -13.78 -29.45 1.83
C ASP A 159 -14.97 -29.65 2.78
N THR A 160 -16.00 -28.81 2.61
CA THR A 160 -17.28 -29.05 3.26
C THR A 160 -17.95 -30.17 2.49
N LYS A 161 -17.55 -31.42 2.77
CA LYS A 161 -18.21 -32.58 2.17
C LYS A 161 -19.69 -32.52 2.56
N PRO A 162 -20.65 -32.42 1.61
CA PRO A 162 -22.06 -32.47 1.94
C PRO A 162 -22.33 -33.85 2.55
N GLN A 163 -22.63 -33.86 3.85
CA GLN A 163 -22.98 -35.07 4.57
C GLN A 163 -24.30 -35.57 3.97
N ARG A 164 -24.23 -36.57 3.08
CA ARG A 164 -25.41 -37.26 2.55
C ARG A 164 -26.22 -37.75 3.75
N ARG A 165 -27.34 -37.09 4.04
CA ARG A 165 -28.36 -37.63 4.94
C ARG A 165 -28.85 -38.93 4.32
N ALA A 166 -28.40 -40.06 4.87
CA ALA A 166 -29.02 -41.34 4.62
C ALA A 166 -30.45 -41.28 5.18
N ALA A 167 -31.43 -41.16 4.28
CA ALA A 167 -32.82 -41.36 4.65
C ALA A 167 -33.01 -42.85 4.98
N ARG A 168 -33.44 -43.11 6.21
CA ARG A 168 -34.07 -44.37 6.62
C ARG A 168 -35.56 -44.28 6.30
#